data_AF-A0A1I4ZTE2-F1
#
_entry.id   AF-A0A1I4ZTE2-F1
#
_cell.length_a   1.000
_cell.length_b   1.000
_cell.length_c   1.000
_cell.angle_alpha   90.00
_cell.angle_beta   90.00
_cell.angle_gamma   90.00
#
_symmetry.space_group_name_H-M   'P 1'
#
loop_
_entity.id
_entity.type
_entity.pdbx_description
1 polymer ?
#
loop_
_entity_poly.entity_id
_entity_poly.type
_entity_poly.pdbx_seq_one_letter_code
_entity_poly.pdbx_strand_id
1 'polypeptide(L)' 'MSDHTHGPGEGPPTSAAIRRQIERDQLDELIAANEEMHGPLTQEEIDAAEREMFGGGRGDRAVT' A
#
# COMPACT_ATOMS: atom_id res chain seq x y z
N MET A 1 -31.41 -7.06 10.27
CA MET A 1 -30.45 -6.04 9.84
C MET A 1 -29.71 -5.62 11.08
N SER A 2 -28.45 -6.02 11.22
CA SER A 2 -27.72 -5.81 12.47
C SER A 2 -27.20 -4.38 12.50
N ASP A 3 -27.82 -3.54 13.34
CA ASP A 3 -27.30 -2.23 13.72
C ASP A 3 -25.96 -2.44 14.44
N HIS A 4 -24.86 -2.20 13.73
CA HIS A 4 -23.54 -2.11 14.34
C HIS A 4 -23.43 -0.75 15.03
N THR A 5 -24.00 -0.65 16.23
CA THR A 5 -23.76 0.47 17.14
C THR A 5 -22.27 0.55 17.44
N HIS A 6 -21.59 1.47 16.77
CA HIS A 6 -20.22 1.88 17.05
C HIS A 6 -20.17 2.43 18.49
N GLY A 7 -19.54 1.68 19.40
CA GLY A 7 -19.45 2.03 20.82
C GLY A 7 -18.67 3.33 21.07
N PRO A 8 -18.77 3.93 22.27
CA PRO A 8 -18.12 5.19 22.60
C PRO A 8 -16.62 4.97 22.82
N GLY A 9 -15.85 4.90 21.73
CA GLY A 9 -14.42 4.61 21.75
C GLY A 9 -13.56 5.52 20.87
N GLU A 10 -14.14 6.27 19.93
CA GLU A 10 -13.38 7.12 19.03
C GLU A 10 -13.61 8.58 19.40
N GLY A 11 -12.74 9.11 20.28
CA GLY A 11 -12.53 10.55 20.36
C GLY A 11 -12.15 11.11 18.97
N PRO A 12 -12.30 12.42 18.74
CA PRO A 12 -12.02 13.00 17.43
C PRO A 12 -10.63 12.58 16.94
N PRO A 13 -10.49 12.22 15.64
CA PRO A 13 -9.23 11.74 15.11
C PRO A 13 -8.14 12.77 15.40
N THR A 14 -7.01 12.29 15.91
CA THR A 14 -5.88 13.17 16.20
C THR A 14 -5.40 13.85 14.91
N SER A 15 -4.79 15.03 15.03
CA SER A 15 -4.20 15.72 13.87
C SER A 15 -3.20 14.84 13.10
N ALA A 16 -2.49 13.95 13.79
CA ALA A 16 -1.60 12.95 13.18
C ALA A 16 -2.37 11.89 12.37
N ALA A 17 -3.51 11.41 12.87
CA ALA A 17 -4.36 10.47 12.14
C ALA A 17 -4.94 11.10 10.88
N ILE A 18 -5.43 12.36 10.98
CA ILE A 18 -5.93 13.13 9.83
C ILE A 18 -4.82 13.33 8.79
N ARG A 19 -3.61 13.71 9.22
CA ARG A 19 -2.49 13.90 8.31
C ARG A 19 -2.12 12.62 7.55
N ARG A 20 -2.04 11.49 8.24
CA ARG A 20 -1.79 10.18 7.60
C ARG A 20 -2.87 9.83 6.59
N GLN A 21 -4.12 10.19 6.88
CA GLN A 21 -5.22 9.93 5.95
C GLN A 21 -5.06 10.78 4.69
N ILE A 22 -4.77 12.08 4.82
CA ILE A 22 -4.49 12.95 3.66
C ILE A 22 -3.32 12.41 2.83
N GLU A 23 -2.24 11.98 3.49
CA GLU A 23 -1.08 11.40 2.80
C GLU A 23 -1.45 10.11 2.04
N ARG A 24 -2.35 9.28 2.59
CA ARG A 24 -2.87 8.09 1.89
C ARG A 24 -3.76 8.45 0.71
N ASP A 25 -4.69 9.39 0.90
CA ASP A 25 -5.59 9.84 -0.16
C ASP A 25 -4.79 10.38 -1.35
N GLN A 26 -3.72 11.15 -1.07
CA GLN A 26 -2.79 11.63 -2.10
C GLN A 26 -2.03 10.50 -2.81
N LEU A 27 -1.63 9.45 -2.10
CA LEU A 27 -0.99 8.28 -2.71
C LEU A 27 -1.97 7.50 -3.60
N ASP A 28 -3.22 7.32 -3.15
CA ASP A 28 -4.26 6.63 -3.91
C ASP A 28 -4.59 7.38 -5.22
N GLU A 29 -4.61 8.72 -5.20
CA GLU A 29 -4.75 9.55 -6.40
C GLU A 29 -3.59 9.33 -7.39
N LEU A 30 -2.35 9.27 -6.90
CA LEU A 30 -1.18 9.03 -7.76
C LEU A 30 -1.18 7.62 -8.37
N ILE A 31 -1.60 6.62 -7.60
CA ILE A 31 -1.74 5.24 -8.08
C ILE A 31 -2.81 5.19 -9.17
N ALA A 32 -4.00 5.74 -8.91
CA ALA A 32 -5.10 5.74 -9.88
C ALA A 32 -4.71 6.42 -11.20
N ALA A 33 -4.04 7.57 -11.15
CA ALA A 33 -3.56 8.26 -12.33
C ALA A 33 -2.53 7.43 -13.12
N ASN A 34 -1.65 6.69 -12.43
CA ASN A 34 -0.68 5.83 -13.08
C ASN A 34 -1.34 4.60 -13.73
N GLU A 35 -2.27 3.97 -13.04
CA GLU A 35 -3.02 2.81 -13.54
C GLU A 35 -3.92 3.17 -14.73
N GLU A 36 -4.47 4.38 -14.77
CA GLU A 36 -5.21 4.87 -15.94
C GLU A 36 -4.31 4.96 -17.18
N MET A 37 -3.04 5.36 -17.00
CA MET A 37 -2.09 5.52 -18.11
C MET A 37 -1.46 4.19 -18.57
N HIS A 38 -1.16 3.29 -17.64
CA HIS A 38 -0.33 2.10 -17.91
C HIS A 38 -1.05 0.76 -17.69
N GLY A 39 -2.22 0.78 -17.05
CA GLY A 39 -2.86 -0.40 -16.49
C GLY A 39 -2.35 -0.73 -15.07
N PRO A 40 -3.07 -1.59 -14.34
CA PRO A 40 -2.66 -2.04 -13.01
C PRO A 40 -1.40 -2.91 -13.10
N LEU A 41 -0.51 -2.76 -12.11
CA LEU A 41 0.69 -3.59 -12.02
C LEU A 41 0.34 -5.01 -11.57
N THR A 42 0.76 -6.02 -12.34
CA THR A 42 0.50 -7.43 -12.02
C THR A 42 1.60 -8.04 -11.16
N GLN A 43 1.27 -9.09 -10.41
CA GLN A 43 2.25 -9.82 -9.61
C GLN A 43 3.36 -10.45 -10.48
N GLU A 44 3.02 -10.90 -11.68
CA GLU A 44 3.98 -11.50 -12.61
C GLU A 44 5.03 -10.47 -13.09
N GLU A 45 4.60 -9.23 -13.36
CA GLU A 45 5.48 -8.12 -13.71
C GLU A 45 6.40 -7.71 -12.55
N ILE A 46 5.86 -7.69 -11.33
CA ILE A 46 6.65 -7.45 -10.11
C ILE A 46 7.71 -8.53 -9.97
N ASP A 47 7.33 -9.80 -10.04
CA ASP A 47 8.27 -10.92 -9.88
C ASP A 47 9.33 -10.93 -10.98
N ALA A 48 8.97 -10.53 -12.22
CA ALA A 48 9.91 -10.39 -13.31
C ALA A 48 10.92 -9.25 -13.07
N ALA A 49 10.45 -8.08 -12.65
CA ALA A 49 11.29 -6.93 -12.29
C ALA A 49 12.19 -7.24 -11.09
N GLU A 50 11.67 -7.95 -10.08
CA GLU A 50 12.47 -8.37 -8.92
C GLU A 50 13.57 -9.36 -9.32
N ARG A 51 13.29 -10.31 -10.22
CA ARG A 51 14.30 -11.22 -10.77
C ARG A 51 15.34 -10.45 -11.58
N GLU A 52 14.95 -9.45 -12.35
CA GLU A 52 15.89 -8.60 -13.10
C GLU A 52 16.78 -7.78 -12.16
N MET A 53 16.19 -7.12 -11.16
CA MET A 53 16.89 -6.23 -10.24
C MET A 53 17.74 -6.98 -9.20
N PHE A 54 17.28 -8.15 -8.74
CA PHE A 54 17.86 -8.85 -7.59
C PHE A 54 18.29 -10.30 -7.86
N GLY A 55 18.04 -10.84 -9.06
CA GLY A 55 18.26 -12.25 -9.41
C GLY A 55 19.72 -12.71 -9.47
N GLY A 56 20.69 -11.83 -9.18
CA GLY A 56 22.11 -12.17 -9.10
C GLY A 56 22.70 -12.28 -7.68
N GLY A 57 21.96 -11.96 -6.60
CA GLY A 57 22.62 -11.70 -5.30
C GLY A 57 21.87 -12.02 -4.01
N ARG A 58 20.65 -12.57 -4.04
CA ARG A 58 19.92 -12.97 -2.82
C ARG A 58 20.02 -14.48 -2.51
N GLY A 59 21.19 -15.06 -2.75
CA GLY A 59 21.54 -16.43 -2.35
C GLY A 59 22.38 -16.53 -1.07
N ASP A 60 22.90 -15.42 -0.54
CA ASP A 60 23.90 -15.43 0.56
C ASP A 60 23.52 -14.55 1.75
N ARG A 61 22.26 -14.63 2.18
CA ARG A 61 21.89 -14.20 3.53
C ARG A 61 21.04 -15.26 4.18
N ALA A 62 21.70 -16.38 4.51
CA ALA A 62 21.24 -17.25 5.56
C ALA A 62 21.07 -16.40 6.82
N VAL A 63 19.83 -16.21 7.24
CA VAL A 63 19.50 -15.71 8.58
C VAL A 63 19.78 -16.88 9.52
N THR A 64 20.99 -16.90 10.07
CA THR A 64 21.37 -17.69 11.25
C THR A 64 21.20 -16.87 12.50
#